data_AF-A0A7J7CYL6-F1
#
_entry.id   AF-A0A7J7CYL6-F1
#
_cell.length_a   1.000
_cell.length_b   1.000
_cell.length_c   1.000
_cell.angle_alpha   90.00
_cell.angle_beta   90.00
_cell.angle_gamma   90.00
#
_symmetry.space_group_name_H-M   'P 1'
#
loop_
_entity.id
_entity.type
_entity.pdbx_description
1 polymer ?
#
loop_
_entity_poly.entity_id
_entity_poly.type
_entity_poly.pdbx_seq_one_letter_code
_entity_poly.pdbx_strand_id
1 'polypeptide(L)'
;MAKEELQLFESTTPSMAFSSPPDHPLSTVGILREAIKTQARDTKLTLHVMLLILSPLSLIFILHSIFARPLIEMIEHGSGDHHTSLFVLEIAFFVAFYIVTFFGMVISIHIYSPTYNIGRSTSSSSLRDLISWFCFSWRGPFITYLYVTFIAAISFVVIKLVINVITASMVVAILASMGSVYLASVLMLAIVVSVIEGGDCKGEEALKRAWKLMRGREVQGFEVMLILVLLFVPIFVVFIVAGIDDDMSLVNQSFCGIVAGIPFCLAELYIFVVMIVFYFECKKNHGERLELEVEDGFSLLSSS
;
A
#
# COMPACT_ATOMS: atom_id res chain seq x y z
N MET A 1 23.88 1.46 -45.17
CA MET A 1 22.44 1.39 -45.51
C MET A 1 21.56 0.78 -44.41
N ALA A 2 22.06 -0.07 -43.51
CA ALA A 2 21.28 -0.57 -42.35
C ALA A 2 21.51 0.22 -41.03
N LYS A 3 22.25 1.34 -41.09
CA LYS A 3 22.61 2.16 -39.91
C LYS A 3 21.93 3.52 -39.87
N GLU A 4 21.23 3.92 -40.94
CA GLU A 4 20.52 5.21 -41.03
C GLU A 4 19.02 5.08 -40.70
N GLU A 5 18.42 3.89 -40.85
CA GLU A 5 17.02 3.64 -40.46
C GLU A 5 16.80 3.61 -38.94
N LEU A 6 17.87 3.42 -38.15
CA LEU A 6 17.79 3.37 -36.68
C LEU A 6 17.89 4.75 -36.01
N GLN A 7 18.19 5.81 -36.77
CA GLN A 7 18.17 7.19 -36.24
C GLN A 7 16.83 7.91 -36.47
N LEU A 8 15.93 7.34 -37.29
CA LEU A 8 14.62 7.95 -37.54
C LEU A 8 13.53 7.51 -36.54
N PHE A 9 13.78 6.48 -35.73
CA PHE A 9 12.81 5.98 -34.75
C PHE A 9 13.00 6.53 -33.33
N GLU A 10 14.06 7.33 -33.10
CA GLU A 10 14.39 7.90 -31.78
C GLU A 10 13.99 9.38 -31.64
N SER A 11 13.30 9.97 -32.63
CA SER A 11 12.96 11.41 -32.64
C SER A 11 11.52 11.76 -32.26
N THR A 12 10.71 10.81 -31.77
CA THR A 12 9.31 11.07 -31.39
C THR A 12 8.95 10.54 -30.01
N THR A 13 9.78 10.82 -29.01
CA THR A 13 9.31 10.88 -27.62
C THR A 13 9.01 12.35 -27.30
N PRO A 14 7.75 12.72 -26.98
CA PRO A 14 7.46 14.07 -26.53
C PRO A 14 8.20 14.29 -25.21
N SER A 15 9.23 15.13 -25.27
CA SER A 15 9.82 15.79 -24.11
C SER A 15 8.73 16.67 -23.50
N MET A 16 7.88 16.07 -22.66
CA MET A 16 7.01 16.83 -21.78
C MET A 16 7.88 17.37 -20.66
N ALA A 17 8.21 18.65 -20.81
CA ALA A 17 8.80 19.48 -19.78
C ALA A 17 8.13 19.20 -18.44
N PHE A 18 8.94 18.80 -17.46
CA PHE A 18 8.55 18.75 -16.07
C PHE A 18 8.04 20.14 -15.70
N SER A 19 6.75 20.25 -15.37
CA SER A 19 6.25 21.46 -14.70
C SER A 19 7.07 21.63 -13.43
N SER A 20 7.73 22.77 -13.28
CA SER A 20 8.41 23.17 -12.06
C SER A 20 7.52 22.87 -10.86
N PRO A 21 8.05 22.28 -9.78
CA PRO A 21 7.23 21.91 -8.63
C PRO A 21 6.52 23.17 -8.12
N PRO A 22 5.21 23.12 -7.82
CA PRO A 22 4.49 24.28 -7.33
C PRO A 22 5.11 24.78 -6.02
N ASP A 23 5.28 26.10 -5.92
CA ASP A 23 5.84 26.80 -4.76
C ASP A 23 4.91 26.77 -3.53
N HIS A 24 3.67 26.28 -3.69
CA HIS A 24 2.70 26.11 -2.62
C HIS A 24 2.53 24.64 -2.22
N PRO A 25 2.33 24.35 -0.91
CA PRO A 25 2.11 22.99 -0.44
C PRO A 25 0.83 22.42 -1.05
N LEU A 26 0.88 21.17 -1.51
CA LEU A 26 -0.27 20.51 -2.12
C LEU A 26 -1.40 20.35 -1.10
N SER A 27 -2.63 20.73 -1.49
CA SER A 27 -3.84 20.41 -0.71
C SER A 27 -4.13 18.91 -0.73
N THR A 28 -5.02 18.44 0.16
CA THR A 28 -5.49 17.04 0.20
C THR A 28 -5.93 16.54 -1.19
N VAL A 29 -6.72 17.34 -1.90
CA VAL A 29 -7.16 17.06 -3.27
C VAL A 29 -5.99 17.05 -4.27
N GLY A 30 -5.01 17.93 -4.07
CA GLY A 30 -3.78 17.96 -4.87
C GLY A 30 -2.98 16.65 -4.76
N ILE A 31 -2.81 16.13 -3.55
CA ILE A 31 -2.15 14.84 -3.30
C ILE A 31 -2.87 13.70 -4.02
N LEU A 32 -4.20 13.61 -3.84
CA LEU A 32 -5.02 12.58 -4.45
C LEU A 32 -4.97 12.65 -5.98
N ARG A 33 -5.03 13.86 -6.55
CA ARG A 33 -4.93 14.10 -8.00
C ARG A 33 -3.56 13.70 -8.54
N GLU A 34 -2.49 14.06 -7.85
CA GLU A 34 -1.14 13.72 -8.29
C GLU A 34 -0.91 12.21 -8.26
N ALA A 35 -1.46 11.51 -7.27
CA ALA A 35 -1.41 10.05 -7.23
C ALA A 35 -2.15 9.40 -8.41
N ILE A 36 -3.34 9.89 -8.78
CA ILE A 36 -4.08 9.43 -9.96
C ILE A 36 -3.27 9.69 -11.23
N LYS A 37 -2.69 10.88 -11.35
CA LYS A 37 -1.87 11.28 -12.51
C LYS A 37 -0.66 10.37 -12.67
N THR A 38 -0.01 9.98 -11.58
CA THR A 38 1.13 9.06 -11.61
C THR A 38 0.74 7.66 -12.06
N GLN A 39 -0.37 7.12 -11.56
CA GLN A 39 -0.89 5.83 -12.05
C GLN A 39 -1.29 5.89 -13.53
N ALA A 40 -1.91 7.00 -13.96
CA ALA A 40 -2.32 7.19 -15.35
C ALA A 40 -1.13 7.43 -16.31
N ARG A 41 0.03 7.86 -15.80
CA ARG A 41 1.22 8.12 -16.61
C ARG A 41 1.84 6.82 -17.14
N ASP A 42 1.82 5.75 -16.35
CA ASP A 42 2.33 4.45 -16.75
C ASP A 42 1.29 3.35 -16.48
N THR A 43 0.22 3.38 -17.28
CA THR A 43 -0.86 2.40 -17.20
C THR A 43 -0.37 0.98 -17.48
N LYS A 44 0.64 0.82 -18.34
CA LYS A 44 1.22 -0.49 -18.65
C LYS A 44 1.89 -1.07 -17.42
N LEU A 45 2.77 -0.32 -16.75
CA LEU A 45 3.43 -0.78 -15.53
C LEU A 45 2.42 -1.02 -14.41
N THR A 46 1.47 -0.11 -14.24
CA THR A 46 0.38 -0.23 -13.28
C THR A 46 -0.40 -1.54 -13.47
N LEU A 47 -0.74 -1.89 -14.71
CA LEU A 47 -1.40 -3.15 -15.04
C LEU A 47 -0.55 -4.38 -14.74
N HIS A 48 0.77 -4.33 -14.98
CA HIS A 48 1.65 -5.46 -14.64
C HIS A 48 1.72 -5.67 -13.13
N VAL A 49 1.82 -4.60 -12.34
CA VAL A 49 1.82 -4.68 -10.87
C VAL A 49 0.46 -5.18 -10.37
N MET A 50 -0.65 -4.69 -10.93
CA MET A 50 -1.99 -5.19 -10.59
C MET A 50 -2.12 -6.69 -10.86
N LEU A 51 -1.72 -7.16 -12.05
CA LEU A 51 -1.78 -8.58 -12.38
C LEU A 51 -0.89 -9.42 -11.45
N LEU A 52 0.28 -8.89 -11.06
CA LEU A 52 1.20 -9.56 -10.16
C LEU A 52 0.63 -9.72 -8.74
N ILE A 53 -0.16 -8.75 -8.25
CA ILE A 53 -0.81 -8.79 -6.93
C ILE A 53 -2.13 -9.56 -7.00
N LEU A 54 -2.94 -9.32 -8.02
CA LEU A 54 -4.26 -9.94 -8.21
C LEU A 54 -4.16 -11.45 -8.42
N SER A 55 -3.13 -11.93 -9.11
CA SER A 55 -2.92 -13.36 -9.37
C SER A 55 -2.83 -14.19 -8.08
N PRO A 56 -1.88 -13.95 -7.15
CA PRO A 56 -1.80 -14.69 -5.90
C PRO A 56 -3.00 -14.43 -4.98
N LEU A 57 -3.59 -13.23 -4.96
CA LEU A 57 -4.81 -12.97 -4.18
C LEU A 57 -6.01 -13.78 -4.69
N SER A 58 -6.18 -13.88 -6.01
CA SER A 58 -7.23 -14.69 -6.62
C SER A 58 -7.04 -16.16 -6.31
N LEU A 59 -5.79 -16.66 -6.36
CA LEU A 59 -5.48 -18.04 -5.99
C LEU A 59 -5.79 -18.31 -4.51
N ILE A 60 -5.41 -17.41 -3.60
CA ILE A 60 -5.74 -17.51 -2.17
C ILE A 60 -7.25 -17.57 -1.97
N PHE A 61 -8.00 -16.68 -2.62
CA PHE A 61 -9.46 -16.64 -2.52
C PHE A 61 -10.12 -17.92 -3.04
N ILE A 62 -9.70 -18.40 -4.22
CA ILE A 62 -10.23 -19.64 -4.80
C ILE A 62 -9.92 -20.83 -3.87
N LEU A 63 -8.68 -20.95 -3.40
CA LEU A 63 -8.29 -22.02 -2.48
C LEU A 63 -9.10 -21.93 -1.18
N HIS A 64 -9.27 -20.73 -0.62
CA HIS A 64 -10.11 -20.53 0.57
C HIS A 64 -11.53 -21.00 0.32
N SER A 65 -12.16 -20.61 -0.79
CA SER A 65 -13.53 -21.02 -1.11
C SER A 65 -13.69 -22.54 -1.27
N ILE A 66 -12.67 -23.22 -1.82
CA ILE A 66 -12.65 -24.68 -2.00
C ILE A 66 -12.46 -25.41 -0.66
N PHE A 67 -11.59 -24.92 0.23
CA PHE A 67 -11.28 -25.61 1.47
C PHE A 67 -12.21 -25.24 2.63
N ALA A 68 -12.68 -23.99 2.70
CA ALA A 68 -13.55 -23.51 3.77
C ALA A 68 -14.97 -24.09 3.67
N ARG A 69 -15.57 -24.15 2.48
CA ARG A 69 -16.95 -24.64 2.28
C ARG A 69 -17.18 -26.05 2.85
N PRO A 70 -16.39 -27.09 2.48
CA PRO A 70 -16.58 -28.44 3.01
C PRO A 70 -16.41 -28.51 4.54
N LEU A 71 -15.49 -27.72 5.11
CA LEU A 71 -15.27 -27.68 6.56
C LEU A 71 -16.44 -27.02 7.30
N ILE A 72 -17.05 -25.98 6.74
CA ILE A 72 -18.24 -25.34 7.30
C ILE A 72 -19.42 -26.32 7.29
N GLU A 73 -19.64 -27.02 6.17
CA GLU A 73 -20.69 -28.05 6.07
C GLU A 73 -20.46 -29.19 7.08
N MET A 74 -19.22 -29.65 7.26
CA MET A 74 -18.90 -30.71 8.24
C MET A 74 -19.12 -30.28 9.70
N ILE A 75 -18.90 -29.00 10.02
CA ILE A 75 -19.16 -28.44 11.35
C ILE A 75 -20.66 -28.38 11.63
N GLU A 76 -21.47 -27.99 10.64
CA GLU A 76 -22.93 -27.91 10.79
C GLU A 76 -23.57 -29.28 11.06
N HIS A 77 -22.97 -30.36 10.55
CA HIS A 77 -23.41 -31.75 10.78
C HIS A 77 -22.93 -32.36 12.12
N GLY A 78 -22.26 -31.58 12.99
CA GLY A 78 -22.07 -31.94 14.40
C GLY A 78 -20.79 -32.71 14.76
N SER A 79 -19.74 -32.67 13.93
CA SER A 79 -18.44 -33.28 14.26
C SER A 79 -17.51 -32.28 14.94
N GLY A 80 -17.26 -32.50 16.24
CA GLY A 80 -16.59 -31.55 17.14
C GLY A 80 -15.10 -31.27 16.86
N ASP A 81 -14.40 -32.13 16.12
CA ASP A 81 -12.96 -31.97 15.86
C ASP A 81 -12.65 -30.97 14.72
N HIS A 82 -13.64 -30.56 13.93
CA HIS A 82 -13.41 -29.72 12.75
C HIS A 82 -13.27 -28.22 13.04
N HIS A 83 -13.69 -27.73 14.21
CA HIS A 83 -13.52 -26.33 14.60
C HIS A 83 -12.05 -25.91 14.65
N THR A 84 -11.19 -26.79 15.19
CA THR A 84 -9.74 -26.54 15.24
C THR A 84 -9.14 -26.53 13.85
N SER A 85 -9.56 -27.44 12.97
CA SER A 85 -9.09 -27.49 11.57
C SER A 85 -9.47 -26.24 10.78
N LEU A 86 -10.72 -25.76 10.93
CA LEU A 86 -11.17 -24.51 10.30
C LEU A 86 -10.37 -23.31 10.80
N PHE A 87 -10.14 -23.22 12.11
CA PHE A 87 -9.37 -22.13 12.69
C PHE A 87 -7.92 -22.09 12.20
N VAL A 88 -7.25 -23.25 12.14
CA VAL A 88 -5.89 -23.37 11.59
C VAL A 88 -5.86 -22.99 10.11
N LEU A 89 -6.86 -23.43 9.33
CA LEU A 89 -6.99 -23.09 7.92
C LEU A 89 -7.17 -21.58 7.71
N GLU A 90 -8.06 -20.95 8.48
CA GLU A 90 -8.33 -19.52 8.43
C GLU A 90 -7.07 -18.70 8.76
N ILE A 91 -6.34 -19.10 9.81
CA ILE A 91 -5.04 -18.49 10.15
C ILE A 91 -4.06 -18.64 8.98
N ALA A 92 -3.98 -19.81 8.36
CA ALA A 92 -3.05 -20.05 7.26
C ALA A 92 -3.35 -19.15 6.05
N PHE A 93 -4.63 -19.03 5.66
CA PHE A 93 -5.05 -18.13 4.58
C PHE A 93 -4.85 -16.66 4.92
N PHE A 94 -5.14 -16.27 6.16
CA PHE A 94 -4.88 -14.93 6.65
C PHE A 94 -3.39 -14.59 6.56
N VAL A 95 -2.51 -15.47 7.05
CA VAL A 95 -1.05 -15.30 6.94
C VAL A 95 -0.62 -15.19 5.46
N ALA A 96 -1.12 -16.05 4.58
CA ALA A 96 -0.82 -16.00 3.15
C ALA A 96 -1.25 -14.67 2.51
N PHE A 97 -2.46 -14.19 2.82
CA PHE A 97 -2.98 -12.92 2.36
C PHE A 97 -2.08 -11.75 2.79
N TYR A 98 -1.65 -11.72 4.05
CA TYR A 98 -0.75 -10.68 4.57
C TYR A 98 0.63 -10.70 3.90
N ILE A 99 1.17 -11.89 3.60
CA ILE A 99 2.44 -12.03 2.89
C ILE A 99 2.33 -11.47 1.47
N VAL A 100 1.26 -11.81 0.74
CA VAL A 100 1.02 -11.30 -0.63
C VAL A 100 0.85 -9.78 -0.64
N THR A 101 0.04 -9.25 0.27
CA THR A 101 -0.20 -7.81 0.46
C THR A 101 1.11 -7.07 0.77
N PHE A 102 1.92 -7.61 1.67
CA PHE A 102 3.23 -7.05 2.00
C PHE A 102 4.15 -6.97 0.77
N PHE A 103 4.24 -8.04 -0.02
CA PHE A 103 5.06 -8.03 -1.23
C PHE A 103 4.50 -7.09 -2.29
N GLY A 104 3.18 -7.04 -2.47
CA GLY A 104 2.52 -6.10 -3.37
C GLY A 104 2.86 -4.65 -3.02
N MET A 105 2.76 -4.29 -1.74
CA MET A 105 3.14 -2.99 -1.21
C MET A 105 4.60 -2.63 -1.49
N VAL A 106 5.54 -3.52 -1.13
CA VAL A 106 6.98 -3.27 -1.31
C VAL A 106 7.32 -3.07 -2.78
N ILE A 107 6.80 -3.93 -3.66
CA ILE A 107 7.00 -3.82 -5.11
C ILE A 107 6.44 -2.49 -5.64
N SER A 108 5.25 -2.10 -5.18
CA SER A 108 4.61 -0.85 -5.59
C SER A 108 5.44 0.36 -5.19
N ILE A 109 5.91 0.41 -3.94
CA ILE A 109 6.73 1.53 -3.47
C ILE A 109 8.04 1.60 -4.26
N HIS A 110 8.68 0.47 -4.55
CA HIS A 110 9.89 0.44 -5.37
C HIS A 110 9.69 0.96 -6.79
N ILE A 111 8.54 0.67 -7.38
CA ILE A 111 8.23 1.07 -8.75
C ILE A 111 7.87 2.56 -8.83
N TYR A 112 7.10 3.07 -7.86
CA TYR A 112 6.62 4.46 -7.91
C TYR A 112 7.54 5.47 -7.21
N SER A 113 8.37 5.05 -6.25
CA SER A 113 9.32 5.94 -5.55
C SER A 113 10.29 6.68 -6.49
N PRO A 114 10.89 6.03 -7.51
CA PRO A 114 11.75 6.71 -8.49
C PRO A 114 11.04 7.80 -9.29
N THR A 115 9.71 7.71 -9.48
CA THR A 115 8.94 8.76 -10.18
C THR A 115 8.91 10.08 -9.40
N TYR A 116 9.05 10.01 -8.07
CA TYR A 116 9.05 11.18 -7.18
C TYR A 116 10.45 11.57 -6.68
N ASN A 117 11.42 10.65 -6.81
CA ASN A 117 12.80 10.91 -6.44
C ASN A 117 13.59 11.39 -7.66
N ILE A 118 13.76 12.72 -7.78
CA ILE A 118 14.47 13.39 -8.90
C ILE A 118 15.94 12.92 -9.07
N GLY A 119 16.54 12.25 -8.07
CA GLY A 119 17.96 11.87 -8.11
C GLY A 119 18.29 10.37 -8.16
N ARG A 120 17.32 9.44 -8.14
CA ARG A 120 17.61 8.00 -8.19
C ARG A 120 17.27 7.44 -9.57
N SER A 121 18.18 7.68 -10.51
CA SER A 121 18.16 7.06 -11.83
C SER A 121 18.44 5.56 -11.71
N THR A 122 17.42 4.77 -11.40
CA THR A 122 17.47 3.32 -11.63
C THR A 122 17.02 3.07 -13.06
N SER A 123 18.00 3.12 -13.96
CA SER A 123 17.93 2.68 -15.34
C SER A 123 17.38 1.25 -15.42
N SER A 124 16.32 1.07 -16.22
CA SER A 124 15.72 -0.21 -16.67
C SER A 124 15.39 -1.23 -15.58
N SER A 125 14.12 -1.24 -15.18
CA SER A 125 13.44 -2.24 -14.36
C SER A 125 13.61 -3.69 -14.86
N SER A 126 14.67 -4.35 -14.43
CA SER A 126 14.81 -5.81 -14.57
C SER A 126 14.28 -6.49 -13.30
N LEU A 127 13.47 -7.54 -13.47
CA LEU A 127 13.02 -8.38 -12.35
C LEU A 127 14.20 -8.90 -11.49
N ARG A 128 15.39 -9.03 -12.09
CA ARG A 128 16.61 -9.42 -11.36
C ARG A 128 17.05 -8.38 -10.35
N ASP A 129 16.88 -7.10 -10.65
CA ASP A 129 17.24 -6.01 -9.74
C ASP A 129 16.21 -5.88 -8.61
N LEU A 130 14.94 -6.15 -8.91
CA LEU A 130 13.90 -6.28 -7.88
C LEU A 130 14.21 -7.45 -6.95
N ILE A 131 14.59 -8.62 -7.49
CA ILE A 131 14.91 -9.82 -6.69
C ILE A 131 16.18 -9.61 -5.86
N SER A 132 17.22 -9.00 -6.42
CA SER A 132 18.48 -8.76 -5.71
C SER A 132 18.30 -7.75 -4.58
N TRP A 133 17.58 -6.66 -4.83
CA TRP A 133 17.19 -5.70 -3.81
C TRP A 133 16.31 -6.36 -2.74
N PHE A 134 15.33 -7.15 -3.17
CA PHE A 134 14.40 -7.85 -2.30
C PHE A 134 15.13 -8.77 -1.32
N CYS A 135 16.06 -9.59 -1.78
CA CYS A 135 16.82 -10.49 -0.92
C CYS A 135 17.65 -9.77 0.17
N PHE A 136 18.12 -8.56 -0.11
CA PHE A 136 19.02 -7.83 0.79
C PHE A 136 18.30 -6.83 1.71
N SER A 137 17.24 -6.16 1.22
CA SER A 137 16.67 -4.98 1.87
C SER A 137 15.29 -5.18 2.50
N TRP A 138 14.61 -6.30 2.23
CA TRP A 138 13.25 -6.56 2.74
C TRP A 138 13.09 -6.62 4.25
N ARG A 139 14.16 -6.94 5.00
CA ARG A 139 14.11 -7.15 6.46
C ARG A 139 13.61 -5.91 7.20
N GLY A 140 14.02 -4.71 6.77
CA GLY A 140 13.60 -3.45 7.40
C GLY A 140 12.09 -3.23 7.27
N PRO A 141 11.56 -3.13 6.04
CA PRO A 141 10.13 -3.01 5.79
C PRO A 141 9.29 -4.13 6.41
N PHE A 142 9.80 -5.37 6.42
CA PHE A 142 9.10 -6.49 7.03
C PHE A 142 8.94 -6.34 8.55
N ILE A 143 10.00 -5.93 9.24
CA ILE A 143 9.93 -5.64 10.69
C ILE A 143 8.94 -4.51 10.97
N THR A 144 8.98 -3.43 10.18
CA THR A 144 8.03 -2.32 10.31
C THR A 144 6.60 -2.77 10.06
N TYR A 145 6.37 -3.59 9.02
CA TYR A 145 5.06 -4.11 8.68
C TYR A 145 4.47 -4.98 9.80
N LEU A 146 5.28 -5.88 10.39
CA LEU A 146 4.86 -6.67 11.55
C LEU A 146 4.54 -5.78 12.75
N TYR A 147 5.38 -4.78 13.03
CA TYR A 147 5.19 -3.86 14.14
C TYR A 147 3.91 -3.03 13.97
N VAL A 148 3.67 -2.51 12.76
CA VAL A 148 2.47 -1.76 12.39
C VAL A 148 1.23 -2.63 12.49
N THR A 149 1.27 -3.85 11.96
CA THR A 149 0.16 -4.80 12.02
C THR A 149 -0.18 -5.16 13.47
N PHE A 150 0.84 -5.35 14.31
CA PHE A 150 0.65 -5.63 15.73
C PHE A 150 -0.01 -4.46 16.47
N ILE A 151 0.44 -3.23 16.22
CA ILE A 151 -0.19 -2.02 16.79
C ILE A 151 -1.63 -1.87 16.29
N ALA A 152 -1.89 -2.09 15.00
CA ALA A 152 -3.23 -2.04 14.43
C ALA A 152 -4.17 -3.08 15.07
N ALA A 153 -3.68 -4.31 15.29
CA ALA A 153 -4.45 -5.36 15.94
C ALA A 153 -4.77 -5.02 17.40
N ILE A 154 -3.78 -4.56 18.19
CA ILE A 154 -4.00 -4.14 19.58
C ILE A 154 -4.99 -2.98 19.65
N SER A 155 -4.79 -1.95 18.82
CA SER A 155 -5.68 -0.78 18.80
C SER A 155 -7.11 -1.16 18.42
N PHE A 156 -7.31 -2.07 17.47
CA PHE A 156 -8.63 -2.60 17.14
C PHE A 156 -9.30 -3.32 18.33
N VAL A 157 -8.58 -4.21 19.03
CA VAL A 157 -9.10 -4.91 20.21
C VAL A 157 -9.45 -3.92 21.32
N VAL A 158 -8.58 -2.95 21.61
CA VAL A 158 -8.83 -1.91 22.62
C VAL A 158 -10.05 -1.08 22.25
N ILE A 159 -10.20 -0.65 21.00
CA ILE A 159 -11.36 0.11 20.53
C ILE A 159 -12.64 -0.70 20.69
N LYS A 160 -12.64 -1.98 20.29
CA LYS A 160 -13.79 -2.88 20.46
C LYS A 160 -14.15 -3.04 21.93
N LEU A 161 -13.17 -3.22 22.81
CA LEU A 161 -13.39 -3.32 24.25
C LEU A 161 -13.97 -2.03 24.82
N VAL A 162 -13.42 -0.87 24.45
CA VAL A 162 -13.89 0.44 24.88
C VAL A 162 -15.34 0.69 24.44
N ILE A 163 -15.67 0.40 23.18
CA ILE A 163 -17.04 0.52 22.66
C ILE A 163 -18.00 -0.42 23.40
N ASN A 164 -17.58 -1.66 23.68
CA ASN A 164 -18.41 -2.65 24.36
C ASN A 164 -18.63 -2.30 25.84
N VAL A 165 -17.59 -1.87 26.56
CA VAL A 165 -17.68 -1.49 27.98
C VAL A 165 -18.53 -0.23 28.15
N ILE A 166 -18.38 0.75 27.25
CA ILE A 166 -19.03 2.06 27.37
C ILE A 166 -20.47 2.03 26.81
N THR A 167 -20.99 0.86 26.39
CA THR A 167 -22.37 0.62 25.91
C THR A 167 -23.21 1.89 25.68
N ALA A 168 -23.30 2.32 24.41
CA ALA A 168 -24.25 3.32 23.89
C ALA A 168 -23.87 4.83 23.87
N SER A 169 -22.61 5.23 24.01
CA SER A 169 -22.23 6.60 23.59
C SER A 169 -21.76 6.62 22.13
N MET A 170 -22.64 7.05 21.22
CA MET A 170 -22.29 7.32 19.81
C MET A 170 -21.08 8.25 19.70
N VAL A 171 -20.96 9.22 20.61
CA VAL A 171 -19.83 10.17 20.65
C VAL A 171 -18.50 9.45 20.88
N VAL A 172 -18.46 8.49 21.81
CA VAL A 172 -17.23 7.73 22.10
C VAL A 172 -16.84 6.86 20.91
N ALA A 173 -17.81 6.22 20.26
CA ALA A 173 -17.55 5.43 19.06
C ALA A 173 -16.99 6.29 17.90
N ILE A 174 -17.55 7.49 17.69
CA ILE A 174 -17.05 8.44 16.69
C ILE A 174 -15.62 8.87 17.02
N LEU A 175 -15.34 9.28 18.26
CA LEU A 175 -13.98 9.68 18.67
C LEU A 175 -12.97 8.54 18.52
N ALA A 176 -13.34 7.32 18.91
CA ALA A 176 -12.49 6.14 18.73
C ALA A 176 -12.21 5.86 17.24
N SER A 177 -13.23 6.00 16.38
CA SER A 177 -13.06 5.84 14.93
C SER A 177 -12.14 6.90 14.32
N MET A 178 -12.27 8.16 14.74
CA MET A 178 -11.38 9.24 14.29
C MET A 178 -9.93 8.98 14.73
N GLY A 179 -9.75 8.55 15.98
CA GLY A 179 -8.45 8.12 16.48
C GLY A 179 -7.84 6.97 15.68
N SER A 180 -8.65 5.99 15.27
CA SER A 180 -8.15 4.87 14.44
C SER A 180 -7.74 5.29 13.04
N VAL A 181 -8.47 6.22 12.40
CA VAL A 181 -8.12 6.73 11.07
C VAL A 181 -6.83 7.53 11.13
N TYR A 182 -6.66 8.36 12.16
CA TYR A 182 -5.42 9.09 12.40
C TYR A 182 -4.25 8.13 12.68
N LEU A 183 -4.45 7.12 13.54
CA LEU A 183 -3.41 6.12 13.80
C LEU A 183 -3.03 5.37 12.52
N ALA A 184 -4.02 4.96 11.72
CA ALA A 184 -3.79 4.31 10.43
C ALA A 184 -2.96 5.18 9.48
N SER A 185 -3.19 6.50 9.43
CA SER A 185 -2.40 7.41 8.59
C SER A 185 -0.93 7.40 8.98
N VAL A 186 -0.64 7.42 10.28
CA VAL A 186 0.74 7.38 10.79
C VAL A 186 1.41 6.04 10.49
N LEU A 187 0.69 4.95 10.74
CA LEU A 187 1.18 3.59 10.56
C LEU A 187 1.53 3.31 9.09
N MET A 188 0.67 3.73 8.17
CA MET A 188 0.91 3.61 6.74
C MET A 188 2.07 4.49 6.27
N LEU A 189 2.21 5.70 6.82
CA LEU A 189 3.37 6.55 6.56
C LEU A 189 4.67 5.91 7.07
N ALA A 190 4.64 5.25 8.23
CA ALA A 190 5.80 4.54 8.80
C ALA A 190 6.31 3.41 7.90
N ILE A 191 5.38 2.67 7.28
CA ILE A 191 5.73 1.66 6.27
C ILE A 191 6.46 2.31 5.10
N VAL A 192 5.90 3.40 4.54
CA VAL A 192 6.51 4.12 3.41
C VAL A 192 7.90 4.66 3.77
N VAL A 193 8.05 5.25 4.96
CA VAL A 193 9.33 5.71 5.50
C VAL A 193 10.33 4.55 5.57
N SER A 194 9.93 3.39 6.08
CA SER A 194 10.82 2.24 6.22
C SER A 194 11.30 1.69 4.88
N VAL A 195 10.45 1.74 3.85
CA VAL A 195 10.82 1.31 2.50
C VAL A 195 11.71 2.35 1.80
N ILE A 196 11.38 3.64 1.90
CA ILE A 196 12.09 4.71 1.19
C ILE A 196 13.41 5.07 1.86
N GLU A 197 13.44 5.24 3.18
CA GLU A 197 14.65 5.63 3.91
C GLU A 197 15.58 4.42 4.16
N GLY A 198 15.01 3.21 4.25
CA GLY A 198 15.76 1.96 4.35
C GLY A 198 16.71 1.87 5.56
N GLY A 199 17.52 0.81 5.58
CA GLY A 199 18.62 0.64 6.56
C GLY A 199 18.16 0.57 8.03
N ASP A 200 18.42 1.66 8.75
CA ASP A 200 18.21 1.79 10.20
C ASP A 200 16.80 2.25 10.58
N CYS A 201 16.04 2.81 9.64
CA CYS A 201 14.65 3.24 9.86
C CYS A 201 13.69 2.05 9.75
N LYS A 202 13.57 1.26 10.82
CA LYS A 202 12.69 0.09 10.90
C LYS A 202 11.93 0.00 12.23
N GLY A 203 10.77 -0.64 12.21
CA GLY A 203 9.93 -0.85 13.39
C GLY A 203 9.53 0.47 14.05
N GLU A 204 9.92 0.61 15.33
CA GLU A 204 9.64 1.80 16.14
C GLU A 204 10.33 3.06 15.58
N GLU A 205 11.54 2.96 15.03
CA GLU A 205 12.26 4.13 14.52
C GLU A 205 11.56 4.73 13.29
N ALA A 206 11.09 3.86 12.38
CA ALA A 206 10.27 4.26 11.25
C ALA A 206 8.96 4.92 11.71
N LEU A 207 8.36 4.42 12.80
CA LEU A 207 7.15 5.01 13.36
C LEU A 207 7.41 6.39 13.96
N LYS A 208 8.46 6.56 14.75
CA LYS A 208 8.89 7.86 15.31
C LYS A 208 9.16 8.87 14.19
N ARG A 209 9.83 8.41 13.14
CA ARG A 209 10.13 9.21 11.96
C ARG A 209 8.87 9.65 11.22
N ALA A 210 7.90 8.74 11.02
CA ALA A 210 6.60 9.07 10.44
C ALA A 210 5.82 10.09 11.28
N TRP A 211 5.80 9.91 12.60
CA TRP A 211 5.21 10.88 13.53
C TRP A 211 5.85 12.27 13.42
N LYS A 212 7.18 12.33 13.33
CA LYS A 212 7.92 13.59 13.15
C LYS A 212 7.55 14.25 11.83
N LEU A 213 7.53 13.49 10.74
CA LEU A 213 7.19 13.99 9.40
C LEU A 213 5.73 14.47 9.29
N MET A 214 4.82 13.82 9.98
CA MET A 214 3.40 14.18 9.94
C MET A 214 3.08 15.43 10.79
N ARG A 215 3.99 15.83 11.69
CA ARG A 215 3.82 17.01 12.53
C ARG A 215 3.66 18.27 11.68
N GLY A 216 2.65 19.06 12.00
CA GLY A 216 2.26 20.25 11.24
C GLY A 216 1.34 19.99 10.05
N ARG A 217 1.07 18.73 9.70
CA ARG A 217 0.10 18.32 8.66
C ARG A 217 -0.81 17.16 9.11
N GLU A 218 -1.08 17.09 10.40
CA GLU A 218 -1.86 16.02 11.04
C GLU A 218 -3.28 15.93 10.47
N VAL A 219 -3.97 17.08 10.35
CA VAL A 219 -5.32 17.15 9.78
C VAL A 219 -5.32 16.66 8.33
N GLN A 220 -4.30 17.03 7.55
CA GLN A 220 -4.21 16.60 6.16
C GLN A 220 -3.93 15.10 6.03
N GLY A 221 -3.05 14.54 6.88
CA GLY A 221 -2.84 13.09 6.94
C GLY A 221 -4.12 12.33 7.32
N PHE A 222 -4.87 12.87 8.28
CA PHE A 222 -6.18 12.34 8.67
C PHE A 222 -7.19 12.40 7.52
N GLU A 223 -7.33 13.54 6.83
CA GLU A 223 -8.24 13.70 5.69
C GLU A 223 -7.91 12.75 4.54
N VAL A 224 -6.62 12.64 4.19
CA VAL A 224 -6.17 11.71 3.15
C VAL A 224 -6.55 10.29 3.53
N MET A 225 -6.22 9.84 4.75
CA MET A 225 -6.56 8.48 5.19
C MET A 225 -8.07 8.26 5.29
N LEU A 226 -8.84 9.26 5.72
CA LEU A 226 -10.30 9.17 5.79
C LEU A 226 -10.90 8.91 4.40
N ILE A 227 -10.46 9.67 3.39
CA ILE A 227 -10.92 9.49 2.00
C ILE A 227 -10.53 8.09 1.48
N LEU A 228 -9.31 7.65 1.78
CA LEU A 228 -8.84 6.31 1.39
C LEU A 228 -9.64 5.19 2.06
N VAL A 229 -9.98 5.32 3.35
CA VAL A 229 -10.82 4.35 4.06
C VAL A 229 -12.23 4.31 3.46
N LEU A 230 -12.82 5.48 3.18
CA LEU A 230 -14.14 5.57 2.55
C LEU A 230 -14.18 4.92 1.15
N LEU A 231 -13.08 4.98 0.41
CA LEU A 231 -12.96 4.30 -0.89
C LEU A 231 -13.08 2.77 -0.76
N PHE A 232 -12.63 2.19 0.34
CA PHE A 232 -12.67 0.75 0.57
C PHE A 232 -14.03 0.23 1.05
N VAL A 233 -14.86 1.07 1.68
CA VAL A 233 -16.19 0.68 2.20
C VAL A 233 -17.04 -0.06 1.15
N PRO A 234 -17.29 0.47 -0.06
CA PRO A 234 -18.12 -0.24 -1.05
C PRO A 234 -17.49 -1.56 -1.50
N ILE A 235 -16.16 -1.64 -1.58
CA ILE A 235 -15.44 -2.86 -1.96
C ILE A 235 -15.68 -3.95 -0.90
N PHE A 236 -15.52 -3.61 0.38
CA PHE A 236 -15.81 -4.53 1.48
C PHE A 236 -17.27 -4.97 1.52
N VAL A 237 -18.22 -4.07 1.25
CA VAL A 237 -19.64 -4.43 1.18
C VAL A 237 -19.87 -5.49 0.09
N VAL A 238 -19.25 -5.34 -1.08
CA VAL A 238 -19.34 -6.36 -2.16
C VAL A 238 -18.75 -7.70 -1.70
N PHE A 239 -17.60 -7.71 -1.04
CA PHE A 239 -17.01 -8.95 -0.50
C PHE A 239 -17.89 -9.62 0.54
N ILE A 240 -18.48 -8.84 1.46
CA ILE A 240 -19.37 -9.37 2.49
C ILE A 240 -20.63 -9.97 1.87
N VAL A 241 -21.26 -9.25 0.93
CA VAL A 241 -22.46 -9.73 0.23
C VAL A 241 -22.15 -10.99 -0.57
N ALA A 242 -21.02 -11.03 -1.29
CA ALA A 242 -20.58 -12.21 -2.03
C ALA A 242 -20.19 -13.40 -1.13
N GLY A 243 -19.81 -13.12 0.12
CA GLY A 243 -19.43 -14.14 1.10
C GLY A 243 -20.61 -14.77 1.84
N ILE A 244 -21.70 -14.02 2.04
CA ILE A 244 -22.89 -14.46 2.81
C ILE A 244 -23.93 -15.18 1.94
N ASP A 245 -23.88 -14.99 0.62
CA ASP A 245 -24.85 -15.60 -0.30
C ASP A 245 -24.56 -17.09 -0.51
N ASP A 246 -25.12 -17.93 0.37
CA ASP A 246 -24.98 -19.39 0.38
C ASP A 246 -25.62 -20.06 -0.86
N ASP A 247 -26.56 -19.38 -1.53
CA ASP A 247 -27.24 -19.88 -2.72
C ASP A 247 -26.35 -19.82 -3.98
N MET A 248 -25.23 -19.08 -3.93
CA MET A 248 -24.29 -19.01 -5.04
C MET A 248 -23.48 -20.31 -5.19
N SER A 249 -23.44 -20.82 -6.43
CA SER A 249 -22.51 -21.89 -6.81
C SER A 249 -21.06 -21.47 -6.55
N LEU A 250 -20.18 -22.43 -6.25
CA LEU A 250 -18.75 -22.18 -6.01
C LEU A 250 -18.08 -21.41 -7.17
N VAL A 251 -18.52 -21.66 -8.41
CA VAL A 251 -18.03 -20.96 -9.60
C VAL A 251 -18.47 -19.50 -9.60
N ASN A 252 -19.74 -19.22 -9.29
CA ASN A 252 -20.26 -17.86 -9.24
C ASN A 252 -19.65 -17.05 -8.08
N GLN A 253 -19.47 -17.67 -6.91
CA GLN A 253 -18.82 -17.04 -5.77
C GLN A 253 -17.35 -16.72 -6.07
N SER A 254 -16.62 -17.69 -6.64
CA SER A 254 -15.23 -17.49 -7.07
C SER A 254 -15.11 -16.36 -8.08
N PHE A 255 -15.98 -16.35 -9.09
CA PHE A 255 -16.00 -15.29 -10.10
C PHE A 255 -16.31 -13.92 -9.48
N CYS A 256 -17.32 -13.84 -8.61
CA CYS A 256 -17.67 -12.59 -7.91
C CYS A 256 -16.50 -12.07 -7.07
N GLY A 257 -15.82 -12.95 -6.32
CA GLY A 257 -14.65 -12.59 -5.53
C GLY A 257 -13.47 -12.11 -6.37
N ILE A 258 -13.19 -12.74 -7.52
CA ILE A 258 -12.15 -12.27 -8.45
C ILE A 258 -12.51 -10.88 -9.02
N VAL A 259 -13.76 -10.70 -9.45
CA VAL A 259 -14.25 -9.41 -9.97
C VAL A 259 -14.18 -8.32 -8.90
N ALA A 260 -14.52 -8.63 -7.64
CA ALA A 260 -14.38 -7.73 -6.50
C ALA A 260 -12.91 -7.50 -6.09
N GLY A 261 -12.02 -8.45 -6.38
CA GLY A 261 -10.57 -8.34 -6.18
C GLY A 261 -9.91 -7.29 -7.07
N ILE A 262 -10.43 -7.06 -8.28
CA ILE A 262 -9.89 -6.04 -9.20
C ILE A 262 -9.93 -4.63 -8.59
N PRO A 263 -11.09 -4.09 -8.16
CA PRO A 263 -11.14 -2.77 -7.53
C PRO A 263 -10.40 -2.74 -6.19
N PHE A 264 -10.34 -3.86 -5.46
CA PHE A 264 -9.54 -3.97 -4.24
C PHE A 264 -8.05 -3.72 -4.52
N CYS A 265 -7.44 -4.46 -5.45
CA CYS A 265 -6.05 -4.27 -5.83
C CYS A 265 -5.78 -2.85 -6.35
N LEU A 266 -6.70 -2.30 -7.14
CA LEU A 266 -6.60 -0.93 -7.64
C LEU A 266 -6.60 0.10 -6.50
N ALA A 267 -7.53 -0.02 -5.56
CA ALA A 267 -7.62 0.86 -4.40
C ALA A 267 -6.39 0.71 -3.49
N GLU A 268 -5.86 -0.49 -3.33
CA GLU A 268 -4.67 -0.77 -2.52
C GLU A 268 -3.42 -0.10 -3.11
N LEU A 269 -3.20 -0.28 -4.42
CA LEU A 269 -2.15 0.42 -5.15
C LEU A 269 -2.30 1.93 -5.05
N TYR A 270 -3.54 2.42 -5.15
CA TYR A 270 -3.83 3.84 -5.01
C TYR A 270 -3.45 4.38 -3.63
N ILE A 271 -3.76 3.65 -2.54
CA ILE A 271 -3.31 4.00 -1.19
C ILE A 271 -1.80 4.16 -1.14
N PHE A 272 -1.04 3.19 -1.67
CA PHE A 272 0.42 3.25 -1.61
C PHE A 272 0.96 4.47 -2.35
N VAL A 273 0.48 4.75 -3.56
CA VAL A 273 0.90 5.93 -4.33
C VAL A 273 0.56 7.22 -3.60
N VAL A 274 -0.65 7.33 -3.05
CA VAL A 274 -1.07 8.51 -2.25
C VAL A 274 -0.17 8.72 -1.03
N MET A 275 0.19 7.64 -0.32
CA MET A 275 1.05 7.74 0.86
C MET A 275 2.50 8.07 0.51
N ILE A 276 3.00 7.64 -0.66
CA ILE A 276 4.31 8.06 -1.19
C ILE A 276 4.29 9.57 -1.50
N VAL A 277 3.26 10.07 -2.21
CA VAL A 277 3.12 11.51 -2.49
C VAL A 277 3.06 12.30 -1.19
N PHE A 278 2.26 11.83 -0.21
CA PHE A 278 2.14 12.47 1.08
C PHE A 278 3.46 12.48 1.85
N TYR A 279 4.23 11.38 1.81
CA TYR A 279 5.57 11.31 2.40
C TYR A 279 6.50 12.39 1.82
N PHE A 280 6.59 12.49 0.49
CA PHE A 280 7.47 13.48 -0.15
C PHE A 280 7.04 14.91 0.16
N GLU A 281 5.74 15.18 0.26
CA GLU A 281 5.23 16.48 0.62
C GLU A 281 5.52 16.84 2.09
N CYS A 282 5.36 15.88 3.02
CA CYS A 282 5.72 16.05 4.42
C CYS A 282 7.23 16.29 4.61
N LYS A 283 8.05 15.60 3.80
CA LYS A 283 9.51 15.78 3.78
C LYS A 283 9.91 17.16 3.25
N LYS A 284 9.31 17.60 2.14
CA LYS A 284 9.51 18.95 1.57
C LYS A 284 9.18 20.04 2.60
N ASN A 285 8.09 19.88 3.36
CA ASN A 285 7.68 20.84 4.38
C ASN A 285 8.67 20.99 5.54
N HIS A 286 9.41 19.93 5.87
CA HIS A 286 10.43 19.98 6.91
C HIS A 286 11.74 20.63 6.46
N GLY A 287 11.81 21.17 5.23
CA GLY A 287 13.03 21.75 4.68
C GLY A 287 14.12 20.72 4.37
N GLU A 288 13.83 19.43 4.59
CA GLU A 288 14.64 18.30 4.16
C GLU A 288 14.48 18.16 2.63
N ARG A 289 15.00 19.14 1.87
CA ARG A 289 15.23 18.93 0.44
C ARG A 289 16.11 17.70 0.29
N LEU A 290 15.91 16.97 -0.81
CA LEU A 290 16.76 15.89 -1.28
C LEU A 290 18.22 16.38 -1.36
N GLU A 291 18.98 16.29 -0.28
CA GLU A 291 20.40 16.66 -0.17
C GLU A 291 21.32 15.67 -0.91
N LEU A 292 20.96 15.25 -2.13
CA LEU A 292 21.82 14.40 -2.96
C LEU A 292 22.12 15.03 -4.33
N GLU A 293 22.02 16.35 -4.47
CA GLU A 293 22.35 17.04 -5.72
C GLU A 293 23.16 18.34 -5.52
N VAL A 294 23.95 18.45 -4.45
CA VAL A 294 24.92 19.56 -4.29
C VAL A 294 26.37 19.09 -4.12
N GLU A 295 26.62 17.82 -3.78
CA GLU A 295 28.00 17.35 -3.57
C GLU A 295 28.76 17.01 -4.88
N ASP A 296 28.05 16.70 -5.98
CA ASP A 296 28.68 16.48 -7.29
C ASP A 296 28.94 17.77 -8.10
N GLY A 297 28.40 18.91 -7.67
CA GLY A 297 28.60 20.21 -8.33
C GLY A 297 29.78 21.02 -7.80
N PHE A 298 30.21 20.78 -6.56
CA PHE A 298 31.28 21.56 -5.92
C PHE A 298 32.68 20.94 -6.05
N SER A 299 32.78 19.65 -6.34
CA SER A 299 34.05 18.95 -6.54
C SER A 299 34.73 19.25 -7.88
N LEU A 300 34.01 19.82 -8.86
CA LEU A 300 34.57 20.23 -10.16
C LEU A 300 35.04 21.68 -10.24
N LEU A 301 34.81 22.49 -9.21
CA LEU A 301 35.25 23.90 -9.17
C LEU A 301 36.45 24.15 -8.25
N SER A 302 36.95 23.14 -7.52
CA SER A 302 38.18 23.27 -6.72
C SER A 302 39.45 22.76 -7.42
N SER A 303 39.37 22.41 -8.70
CA SER A 303 40.50 21.90 -9.49
C SER A 303 40.74 22.69 -10.78
N SER A 304 40.57 24.01 -10.76
CA SER A 304 41.06 24.89 -11.82
C SER A 304 41.77 26.11 -11.27
#